data_AF-A0A832J5B4-F1
#
_entry.id   AF-A0A832J5B4-F1
#
_cell.length_a   1.000
_cell.length_b   1.000
_cell.length_c   1.000
_cell.angle_alpha   90.00
_cell.angle_beta   90.00
_cell.angle_gamma   90.00
#
_symmetry.space_group_name_H-M   'P 1'
#
loop_
_entity.id
_entity.type
_entity.pdbx_description
1 polymer ?
#
loop_
_entity_poly.entity_id
_entity_poly.type
_entity_poly.pdbx_seq_one_letter_code
_entity_poly.pdbx_strand_id
1 'polypeptide(L)'
;MVIPIVYGIYKGYSDYRTFSNSINYANPLNLQIKSYFISEDFISFIIENPNNFTVYLVVTSIRMRNSFGSTAVITTGDDINVIRPIGPGSFTNIEVTLLESFADPRKTIIQWKRGGGNLTIAIDYYEREKNVNGVIFLNI
;
A
#
# COMPACT_ATOMS: atom_id res chain seq x y z
N MET A 1 43.39 -9.30 47.19
CA MET A 1 41.95 -9.03 47.05
C MET A 1 41.80 -8.04 45.90
N VAL A 2 41.35 -8.50 44.73
CA VAL A 2 41.31 -7.73 43.49
C VAL A 2 39.85 -7.57 43.09
N ILE A 3 39.37 -6.32 43.03
CA ILE A 3 38.03 -5.98 42.58
C ILE A 3 38.11 -5.79 41.06
N PRO A 4 37.42 -6.57 40.23
CA PRO A 4 37.43 -6.36 38.80
C PRO A 4 36.54 -5.16 38.46
N ILE A 5 37.14 -4.12 37.88
CA ILE A 5 36.43 -3.02 37.23
C ILE A 5 35.90 -3.57 35.90
N VAL A 6 34.59 -3.79 35.82
CA VAL A 6 33.93 -4.16 34.57
C VAL A 6 33.68 -2.88 33.77
N TYR A 7 34.42 -2.72 32.68
CA TYR A 7 34.15 -1.71 31.66
C TYR A 7 32.82 -2.05 30.97
N GLY A 8 31.81 -1.21 31.18
CA GLY A 8 30.56 -1.26 30.43
C GLY A 8 30.79 -0.80 29.00
N ILE A 9 30.89 -1.74 28.06
CA ILE A 9 30.78 -1.44 26.63
C ILE A 9 29.28 -1.20 26.36
N TYR A 10 28.90 0.06 26.21
CA TYR A 10 27.61 0.43 25.63
C TYR A 10 27.60 -0.02 24.16
N LYS A 11 27.10 -1.23 23.90
CA LYS A 11 26.64 -1.58 22.56
C LYS A 11 25.32 -0.84 22.34
N GLY A 12 25.39 0.25 21.58
CA GLY A 12 24.20 0.84 20.98
C GLY A 12 23.49 -0.24 20.19
N TYR A 13 22.25 -0.55 20.57
CA TYR A 13 21.38 -1.38 19.76
C TYR A 13 21.02 -0.56 18.52
N SER A 14 21.63 -0.87 17.38
CA SER A 14 21.01 -0.55 16.09
C SER A 14 19.83 -1.50 15.94
N ASP A 15 18.62 -0.98 16.16
CA ASP A 15 17.38 -1.71 15.89
C ASP A 15 17.22 -1.83 14.36
N TYR A 16 17.95 -2.78 13.78
CA TYR A 16 17.68 -3.25 12.42
C TYR A 16 16.39 -4.06 12.48
N ARG A 17 15.25 -3.37 12.34
CA ARG A 17 13.98 -4.03 12.10
C ARG A 17 13.96 -4.57 10.69
N THR A 18 14.46 -5.78 10.52
CA THR A 18 14.06 -6.63 9.40
C THR A 18 12.60 -6.96 9.64
N PHE A 19 11.69 -6.35 8.87
CA PHE A 19 10.31 -6.80 8.81
C PHE A 19 10.35 -8.27 8.39
N SER A 20 10.12 -9.18 9.35
CA SER A 20 9.83 -10.57 9.00
C SER A 20 8.63 -10.51 8.06
N ASN A 21 8.78 -11.03 6.84
CA ASN A 21 7.69 -11.20 5.88
C ASN A 21 6.56 -11.97 6.57
N SER A 22 5.63 -11.25 7.20
CA SER A 22 4.34 -11.80 7.52
C SER A 22 3.76 -12.21 6.19
N ILE A 23 3.53 -13.51 5.99
CA ILE A 23 2.78 -14.02 4.84
C ILE A 23 1.46 -13.26 4.86
N ASN A 24 1.35 -12.25 4.00
CA ASN A 24 0.13 -11.49 3.88
C ASN A 24 -0.81 -12.39 3.10
N TYR A 25 -1.62 -13.19 3.81
CA TYR A 25 -2.62 -14.07 3.20
C TYR A 25 -3.56 -13.30 2.26
N ALA A 26 -3.73 -11.99 2.48
CA ALA A 26 -4.51 -11.15 1.59
C ALA A 26 -3.75 -10.81 0.31
N ASN A 27 -2.42 -10.88 0.24
CA ASN A 27 -1.61 -10.55 -0.94
C ASN A 27 -0.75 -11.76 -1.38
N PRO A 28 -1.36 -12.76 -2.04
CA PRO A 28 -0.67 -14.01 -2.41
C PRO A 28 0.50 -13.81 -3.38
N LEU A 29 0.53 -12.69 -4.11
CA LEU A 29 1.61 -12.32 -5.03
C LEU A 29 2.68 -11.43 -4.38
N ASN A 30 2.54 -11.11 -3.09
CA ASN A 30 3.46 -10.27 -2.34
C ASN A 30 3.78 -8.92 -3.03
N LEU A 31 2.83 -8.36 -3.79
CA LEU A 31 3.01 -7.06 -4.46
C LEU A 31 3.19 -5.94 -3.44
N GLN A 32 4.02 -4.95 -3.75
CA GLN A 32 4.37 -3.88 -2.80
C GLN A 32 4.05 -2.51 -3.36
N ILE A 33 3.49 -1.62 -2.55
CA ILE A 33 3.45 -0.19 -2.86
C ILE A 33 4.81 0.40 -2.47
N LYS A 34 5.61 0.81 -3.44
CA LYS A 34 6.93 1.43 -3.21
C LYS A 34 6.84 2.89 -2.85
N SER A 35 5.92 3.60 -3.50
CA SER A 35 5.63 5.00 -3.23
C SER A 35 4.19 5.29 -3.61
N TYR A 36 3.70 6.41 -3.10
CA TYR A 36 2.34 6.88 -3.33
C TYR A 36 2.32 8.40 -3.38
N PHE A 37 1.29 8.95 -4.01
CA PHE A 37 0.98 10.37 -3.97
C PHE A 37 -0.53 10.54 -3.79
N ILE A 38 -0.93 11.41 -2.86
CA ILE A 38 -2.35 11.65 -2.53
C ILE A 38 -2.63 13.15 -2.59
N SER A 39 -3.42 13.55 -3.58
CA SER A 39 -3.99 14.89 -3.68
C SER A 39 -5.49 14.86 -3.37
N GLU A 40 -6.16 16.02 -3.42
CA GLU A 40 -7.63 16.05 -3.31
C GLU A 40 -8.32 15.57 -4.59
N ASP A 41 -7.62 15.58 -5.72
CA ASP A 41 -8.22 15.37 -7.05
C ASP A 41 -7.78 14.05 -7.69
N PHE A 42 -6.72 13.42 -7.21
CA PHE A 42 -6.25 12.11 -7.66
C PHE A 42 -5.36 11.43 -6.62
N ILE A 43 -5.26 10.10 -6.75
CA ILE A 43 -4.32 9.26 -6.02
C ILE A 43 -3.47 8.46 -7.00
N SER A 44 -2.19 8.30 -6.70
CA SER A 44 -1.31 7.42 -7.48
C SER A 44 -0.43 6.53 -6.61
N PHE A 45 -0.11 5.35 -7.12
CA PHE A 45 0.66 4.30 -6.46
C PHE A 45 1.67 3.69 -7.42
N ILE A 46 2.92 3.57 -6.97
CA ILE A 46 3.92 2.75 -7.65
C ILE A 46 3.87 1.35 -7.05
N ILE A 47 3.41 0.37 -7.82
CA ILE A 47 3.33 -1.03 -7.42
C ILE A 47 4.51 -1.81 -8.00
N GLU A 48 5.30 -2.44 -7.15
CA GLU A 48 6.39 -3.35 -7.52
C GLU A 48 5.89 -4.80 -7.56
N ASN A 49 6.36 -5.53 -8.57
CA ASN A 49 6.31 -6.97 -8.64
C ASN A 49 7.67 -7.57 -8.19
N PRO A 50 7.79 -8.08 -6.95
CA PRO A 50 9.04 -8.69 -6.48
C PRO A 50 9.24 -10.13 -6.98
N ASN A 51 8.29 -10.69 -7.74
CA ASN A 51 8.37 -12.06 -8.21
C ASN A 51 9.31 -12.22 -9.40
N ASN A 52 9.71 -13.46 -9.68
CA ASN A 52 10.49 -13.84 -10.86
C ASN A 52 9.64 -14.13 -12.10
N PHE A 53 8.35 -13.80 -12.07
CA PHE A 53 7.40 -13.96 -13.18
C PHE A 53 6.58 -12.68 -13.38
N THR A 54 6.06 -12.47 -14.60
CA THR A 54 5.18 -11.34 -14.91
C THR A 54 3.82 -11.50 -14.23
N VAL A 55 3.33 -10.42 -13.63
CA VAL A 55 1.99 -10.33 -13.03
C VAL A 55 1.09 -9.51 -13.96
N TYR A 56 -0.08 -10.04 -14.33
CA TYR A 56 -1.10 -9.30 -15.07
C TYR A 56 -2.14 -8.75 -14.10
N LEU A 57 -1.80 -7.60 -13.51
CA LEU A 57 -2.56 -6.98 -12.44
C LEU A 57 -3.83 -6.31 -12.99
N VAL A 58 -4.97 -6.60 -12.39
CA VAL A 58 -6.22 -5.87 -12.58
C VAL A 58 -6.63 -5.27 -11.25
N VAL A 59 -6.57 -3.94 -11.11
CA VAL A 59 -7.09 -3.27 -9.91
C VAL A 59 -8.61 -3.26 -10.00
N THR A 60 -9.29 -3.78 -8.98
CA THR A 60 -10.76 -3.93 -8.95
C THR A 60 -11.42 -2.84 -8.12
N SER A 61 -10.85 -2.51 -6.97
CA SER A 61 -11.26 -1.37 -6.16
C SER A 61 -10.14 -0.82 -5.31
N ILE A 62 -10.28 0.44 -4.92
CA ILE A 62 -9.44 1.08 -3.92
C ILE A 62 -10.33 1.51 -2.77
N ARG A 63 -10.01 1.05 -1.56
CA ARG A 63 -10.75 1.38 -0.33
C ARG A 63 -9.89 2.26 0.56
N MET A 64 -10.48 3.31 1.10
CA MET A 64 -9.80 4.26 1.99
C MET A 64 -10.58 4.38 3.28
N ARG A 65 -9.89 4.27 4.42
CA ARG A 65 -10.47 4.48 5.74
C ARG A 65 -9.56 5.39 6.54
N ASN A 66 -10.06 6.55 6.93
CA ASN A 66 -9.38 7.41 7.88
C ASN A 66 -9.86 7.13 9.31
N SER A 67 -9.21 7.77 10.29
CA SER A 67 -9.52 7.58 11.71
C SER A 67 -10.86 8.17 12.17
N PHE A 68 -11.50 9.01 11.35
CA PHE A 68 -12.64 9.86 11.75
C PHE A 68 -13.90 9.64 10.92
N GLY A 69 -13.85 8.76 9.92
CA GLY A 69 -14.87 8.64 8.88
C GLY A 69 -15.18 7.20 8.49
N SER A 70 -16.18 7.08 7.62
CA SER A 70 -16.55 5.84 6.95
C SER A 70 -15.50 5.43 5.93
N THR A 71 -15.49 4.14 5.57
CA THR A 71 -14.67 3.65 4.47
C THR A 71 -15.22 4.18 3.14
N ALA A 72 -14.41 4.94 2.41
CA ALA A 72 -14.67 5.31 1.04
C ALA A 72 -14.19 4.21 0.08
N VAL A 73 -14.96 3.94 -0.97
CA VAL A 73 -14.66 2.90 -1.97
C VAL A 73 -14.67 3.49 -3.38
N ILE A 74 -13.61 3.23 -4.13
CA ILE A 74 -13.43 3.64 -5.53
C ILE A 74 -13.46 2.37 -6.39
N THR A 75 -14.45 2.25 -7.28
CA THR A 75 -14.65 1.09 -8.17
C THR A 75 -14.64 1.46 -9.65
N THR A 76 -14.30 2.71 -9.95
CA THR A 76 -14.25 3.26 -11.32
C THR A 76 -13.14 4.28 -11.40
N GLY A 77 -12.54 4.42 -12.59
CA GLY A 77 -11.42 5.29 -12.86
C GLY A 77 -10.60 4.72 -14.03
N ASP A 78 -9.67 5.51 -14.55
CA ASP A 78 -8.91 5.15 -15.76
C ASP A 78 -8.11 3.86 -15.60
N ASP A 79 -7.68 3.54 -14.37
CA ASP A 79 -6.89 2.35 -14.06
C ASP A 79 -7.67 1.23 -13.37
N ILE A 80 -8.98 1.42 -13.13
CA ILE A 80 -9.81 0.39 -12.53
C ILE A 80 -10.32 -0.56 -13.63
N ASN A 81 -10.22 -1.86 -13.38
CA ASN A 81 -10.51 -2.95 -14.31
C ASN A 81 -9.64 -2.97 -15.59
N VAL A 82 -8.50 -2.25 -15.56
CA VAL A 82 -7.50 -2.29 -16.63
C VAL A 82 -6.41 -3.30 -16.30
N ILE A 83 -6.04 -4.11 -17.29
CA ILE A 83 -4.98 -5.11 -17.14
C ILE A 83 -3.63 -4.43 -17.36
N ARG A 84 -2.76 -4.52 -16.36
CA ARG A 84 -1.40 -3.99 -16.40
C ARG A 84 -0.37 -5.12 -16.23
N PRO A 85 0.44 -5.42 -17.26
CA PRO A 85 1.55 -6.36 -17.11
C PRO A 85 2.69 -5.70 -16.33
N ILE A 86 3.16 -6.36 -15.27
CA ILE A 86 4.30 -5.94 -14.46
C ILE A 86 5.37 -7.02 -14.55
N GLY A 87 6.47 -6.72 -15.22
CA GLY A 87 7.58 -7.66 -15.39
C GLY A 87 8.27 -8.03 -14.06
N PRO A 88 9.10 -9.09 -14.05
CA PRO A 88 9.87 -9.48 -12.87
C PRO A 88 10.74 -8.33 -12.34
N GLY A 89 10.71 -8.08 -11.03
CA GLY A 89 11.49 -7.02 -10.39
C GLY A 89 11.19 -5.59 -10.88
N SER A 90 10.08 -5.42 -11.61
CA SER A 90 9.69 -4.16 -12.23
C SER A 90 8.54 -3.51 -11.47
N PHE A 91 8.19 -2.29 -11.87
CA PHE A 91 7.10 -1.52 -11.27
C PHE A 91 6.12 -0.98 -12.30
N THR A 92 4.92 -0.64 -11.84
CA THR A 92 3.90 0.07 -12.63
C THR A 92 3.30 1.19 -11.81
N ASN A 93 2.76 2.20 -12.49
CA ASN A 93 1.99 3.28 -11.86
C ASN A 93 0.50 3.00 -12.01
N ILE A 94 -0.23 3.10 -10.91
CA ILE A 94 -1.70 3.14 -10.89
C ILE A 94 -2.09 4.56 -10.51
N GLU A 95 -2.90 5.23 -11.31
CA GLU A 95 -3.45 6.55 -11.02
C GLU A 95 -4.96 6.54 -11.19
N VAL A 96 -5.66 7.14 -10.22
CA VAL A 96 -7.10 7.28 -10.26
C VAL A 96 -7.49 8.71 -9.94
N THR A 97 -8.17 9.35 -10.88
CA THR A 97 -8.80 10.66 -10.68
C THR A 97 -10.02 10.54 -9.78
N LEU A 98 -10.08 11.40 -8.77
CA LEU A 98 -11.18 11.51 -7.82
C LEU A 98 -12.18 12.55 -8.31
N LEU A 99 -13.08 12.11 -9.19
CA LEU A 99 -14.19 12.94 -9.67
C LEU A 99 -15.11 13.34 -8.50
N GLU A 100 -15.73 14.52 -8.62
CA GLU A 100 -16.66 15.05 -7.60
C GLU A 100 -17.88 14.16 -7.37
N SER A 101 -18.25 13.33 -8.36
CA SER A 101 -19.29 12.31 -8.23
C SER A 101 -18.92 11.21 -7.22
N PHE A 102 -17.64 11.02 -6.93
CA PHE A 102 -17.13 10.17 -5.84
C PHE A 102 -17.00 10.99 -4.56
N ALA A 103 -18.11 11.57 -4.11
CA ALA A 103 -18.13 12.51 -2.99
C ALA A 103 -17.53 11.95 -1.68
N ASP A 104 -17.36 10.64 -1.55
CA ASP A 104 -16.87 9.95 -0.35
C ASP A 104 -15.32 9.86 -0.29
N PRO A 105 -14.60 9.44 -1.35
CA PRO A 105 -13.13 9.51 -1.44
C PRO A 105 -12.50 10.89 -1.16
N ARG A 106 -12.95 11.94 -1.86
CA ARG A 106 -12.36 13.29 -1.73
C ARG A 106 -12.58 13.85 -0.33
N LYS A 107 -13.77 13.65 0.25
CA LYS A 107 -14.06 14.02 1.65
C LYS A 107 -13.16 13.28 2.63
N THR A 108 -12.94 11.98 2.43
CA THR A 108 -12.07 11.17 3.29
C THR A 108 -10.65 11.72 3.33
N ILE A 109 -10.10 12.10 2.16
CA ILE A 109 -8.76 12.70 2.06
C ILE A 109 -8.70 14.07 2.72
N ILE A 110 -9.68 14.96 2.47
CA ILE A 110 -9.73 16.29 3.08
C ILE A 110 -9.83 16.18 4.60
N GLN A 111 -10.68 15.29 5.11
CA GLN A 111 -10.84 15.03 6.53
C GLN A 111 -9.55 14.51 7.17
N TRP A 112 -8.84 13.59 6.52
CA TRP A 112 -7.56 13.09 7.00
C TRP A 112 -6.49 14.19 6.99
N LYS A 113 -6.33 14.95 5.90
CA LYS A 113 -5.35 16.04 5.80
C LYS A 113 -5.56 17.13 6.85
N ARG A 114 -6.83 17.45 7.18
CA ARG A 114 -7.17 18.50 8.16
C ARG A 114 -7.23 17.99 9.60
N GLY A 115 -7.74 16.78 9.80
CA GLY A 115 -7.96 16.19 11.12
C GLY A 115 -6.75 15.41 11.67
N GLY A 116 -5.80 15.04 10.81
CA GLY A 116 -4.68 14.16 11.16
C GLY A 116 -5.10 12.70 11.31
N GLY A 117 -4.38 11.96 12.16
CA GLY A 117 -4.63 10.54 12.42
C GLY A 117 -4.17 9.61 11.29
N ASN A 118 -4.56 8.34 11.39
CA ASN A 118 -4.16 7.29 10.45
C ASN A 118 -5.08 7.27 9.22
N LEU A 119 -4.50 6.99 8.06
CA LEU A 119 -5.19 6.64 6.82
C LEU A 119 -4.75 5.25 6.36
N THR A 120 -5.71 4.33 6.27
CA THR A 120 -5.50 3.02 5.66
C THR A 120 -6.06 3.02 4.26
N ILE A 121 -5.26 2.58 3.29
CA ILE A 121 -5.64 2.34 1.91
C ILE A 121 -5.49 0.85 1.61
N ALA A 122 -6.49 0.27 0.97
CA ALA A 122 -6.47 -1.10 0.46
C ALA A 122 -6.71 -1.09 -1.05
N ILE A 123 -5.80 -1.72 -1.81
CA ILE A 123 -5.92 -1.90 -3.26
C ILE A 123 -6.31 -3.36 -3.48
N ASP A 124 -7.57 -3.59 -3.82
CA ASP A 124 -8.09 -4.91 -4.18
C ASP A 124 -7.75 -5.20 -5.64
N TYR A 125 -7.16 -6.36 -5.90
CA TYR A 125 -6.72 -6.75 -7.22
C TYR A 125 -7.10 -8.18 -7.57
N TYR A 126 -7.15 -8.43 -8.86
CA TYR A 126 -7.24 -9.74 -9.49
C TYR A 126 -6.05 -9.93 -10.42
N GLU A 127 -5.36 -11.07 -10.34
CA GLU A 127 -4.33 -11.44 -11.31
C GLU A 127 -4.93 -12.40 -12.35
N ARG A 128 -4.82 -11.99 -13.62
CA ARG A 128 -5.60 -12.58 -14.71
C ARG A 128 -5.21 -14.02 -15.03
N GLU A 129 -3.92 -14.32 -15.08
CA GLU A 129 -3.41 -15.61 -15.60
C GLU A 129 -3.48 -16.73 -14.56
N LYS A 130 -3.24 -16.40 -13.30
CA LYS A 130 -3.25 -17.33 -12.15
C LYS A 130 -4.61 -17.40 -11.48
N ASN A 131 -5.54 -16.52 -11.85
CA ASN A 131 -6.90 -16.46 -11.31
C ASN A 131 -6.89 -16.32 -9.78
N VAL A 132 -6.04 -15.42 -9.26
CA VAL A 132 -5.90 -15.16 -7.83
C VAL A 132 -6.32 -13.73 -7.50
N ASN A 133 -7.03 -13.59 -6.38
CA ASN A 133 -7.38 -12.28 -5.84
C ASN A 133 -6.43 -11.91 -4.71
N GLY A 134 -6.22 -10.62 -4.51
CA GLY A 134 -5.51 -10.14 -3.35
C GLY A 134 -5.79 -8.69 -3.00
N VAL A 135 -5.19 -8.24 -1.91
CA VAL A 135 -5.35 -6.91 -1.35
C VAL A 135 -3.98 -6.41 -0.87
N ILE A 136 -3.55 -5.27 -1.41
CA ILE A 136 -2.35 -4.58 -0.95
C ILE A 136 -2.77 -3.50 0.03
N PHE A 137 -2.21 -3.50 1.24
CA PHE A 137 -2.50 -2.49 2.26
C PHE A 137 -1.37 -1.47 2.36
N LEU A 138 -1.77 -0.21 2.55
CA LEU A 138 -0.89 0.91 2.88
C LEU A 138 -1.48 1.62 4.10
N ASN A 139 -0.67 1.81 5.14
CA ASN A 139 -1.04 2.60 6.32
C ASN A 139 -0.14 3.83 6.37
N ILE A 140 -0.76 5.00 6.51
CA ILE A 140 -0.12 6.33 6.55
C ILE A 140 -0.47 7.00 7.87
#